data_AF-A0A1Q9PGL4-F1
#
_entry.id   AF-A0A1Q9PGL4-F1
#
_cell.length_a   1.000
_cell.length_b   1.000
_cell.length_c   1.000
_cell.angle_alpha   90.00
_cell.angle_beta   90.00
_cell.angle_gamma   90.00
#
_symmetry.space_group_name_H-M   'P 1'
#
loop_
_entity.id
_entity.type
_entity.pdbx_description
1 polymer ?
#
loop_
_entity_poly.entity_id
_entity_poly.type
_entity_poly.pdbx_seq_one_letter_code
_entity_poly.pdbx_strand_id
1 'polypeptide(L)'
;MESVPKVREILLDEEIDEQEFVGIINSIYKQDCYIYAIIPEWDKELFNELSNDFILINKIPFPLKRIFPRTIGFLGFVKDRTKQYIYEFYLRSSTIGFLVFSEFDVSQHLNNINKKNIDIYKIFESNKIPHITFGPDGQWLHIVEY
;
A
#
# COMPACT_ATOMS: atom_id res chain seq x y z
N MET A 1 -15.16 -25.55 1.96
CA MET A 1 -14.21 -25.29 0.85
C MET A 1 -13.64 -23.91 1.08
N GLU A 2 -12.35 -23.81 1.35
CA GLU A 2 -11.68 -22.51 1.31
C GLU A 2 -11.73 -22.01 -0.14
N SER A 3 -12.36 -20.85 -0.36
CA SER A 3 -12.28 -20.18 -1.66
C SER A 3 -10.81 -19.84 -1.93
N VAL A 4 -10.27 -20.38 -3.03
CA VAL A 4 -8.95 -20.01 -3.54
C VAL A 4 -9.03 -18.57 -4.07
N PRO A 5 -8.13 -17.66 -3.67
CA PRO A 5 -8.14 -16.30 -4.19
C PRO A 5 -7.98 -16.30 -5.71
N LYS A 6 -8.71 -15.42 -6.38
CA LYS A 6 -8.46 -15.10 -7.78
C LYS A 6 -7.39 -14.03 -7.81
N VAL A 7 -6.24 -14.39 -8.37
CA VAL A 7 -5.12 -13.44 -8.55
C VAL A 7 -5.02 -13.09 -10.01
N ARG A 8 -5.00 -11.79 -10.31
CA ARG A 8 -4.75 -11.24 -11.64
C ARG A 8 -3.56 -10.31 -11.57
N GLU A 9 -2.76 -10.31 -12.63
CA GLU A 9 -1.62 -9.42 -12.76
C GLU A 9 -1.87 -8.43 -13.90
N ILE A 10 -1.46 -7.17 -13.70
CA ILE A 10 -1.42 -6.14 -14.74
C ILE A 10 0.01 -5.66 -14.85
N LEU A 11 0.58 -5.76 -16.04
CA LEU A 11 1.86 -5.14 -16.39
C LEU A 11 1.63 -3.64 -16.60
N LEU A 12 2.43 -2.83 -15.92
CA LEU A 12 2.47 -1.39 -16.09
C LEU A 12 3.51 -1.04 -17.14
N ASP A 13 3.23 0.00 -17.93
CA ASP A 13 4.22 0.60 -18.81
C ASP A 13 5.33 1.24 -17.97
N GLU A 14 6.58 1.19 -18.44
CA GLU A 14 7.72 1.81 -17.74
C GLU A 14 7.60 3.33 -17.70
N GLU A 15 6.92 3.92 -18.68
CA GLU A 15 6.67 5.36 -18.80
C GLU A 15 5.22 5.74 -18.44
N ILE A 16 4.50 4.88 -17.70
CA ILE A 16 3.11 5.13 -17.32
C ILE A 16 2.98 6.47 -16.58
N ASP A 17 2.06 7.31 -17.03
CA ASP A 17 1.78 8.58 -16.38
C ASP A 17 0.72 8.46 -15.27
N GLU A 18 0.54 9.55 -14.52
CA GLU A 18 -0.43 9.62 -13.43
C GLU A 18 -1.86 9.31 -13.91
N GLN A 19 -2.28 9.86 -15.05
CA GLN A 19 -3.65 9.72 -15.54
C GLN A 19 -3.94 8.28 -15.96
N GLU A 20 -2.99 7.65 -16.64
CA GLU A 20 -3.07 6.25 -17.04
C GLU A 20 -3.10 5.34 -15.82
N PHE A 21 -2.20 5.54 -14.85
CA PHE A 21 -2.14 4.74 -13.63
C PHE A 21 -3.43 4.88 -12.81
N VAL A 22 -3.88 6.12 -12.58
CA VAL A 22 -5.13 6.42 -11.87
C VAL A 22 -6.32 5.84 -12.64
N GLY A 23 -6.29 5.85 -13.97
CA GLY A 23 -7.27 5.21 -14.83
C GLY A 23 -7.37 3.70 -14.60
N ILE A 24 -6.24 3.01 -14.51
CA ILE A 24 -6.17 1.58 -14.18
C ILE A 24 -6.80 1.32 -12.81
N ILE A 25 -6.40 2.07 -11.77
CA ILE A 25 -6.95 1.88 -10.42
C ILE A 25 -8.45 2.18 -10.40
N ASN A 26 -8.93 3.23 -11.08
CA ASN A 26 -10.37 3.53 -11.21
C ASN A 26 -11.15 2.46 -11.99
N SER A 27 -10.49 1.73 -12.89
CA SER A 27 -11.12 0.61 -13.59
C SER A 27 -11.46 -0.54 -12.63
N ILE A 28 -10.66 -0.69 -11.56
CA ILE A 28 -10.78 -1.75 -10.53
C ILE A 28 -11.62 -1.25 -9.35
N TYR A 29 -11.22 -0.13 -8.74
CA TYR A 29 -11.82 0.46 -7.55
C TYR A 29 -12.69 1.66 -7.91
N LYS A 30 -14.01 1.49 -7.80
CA LYS A 30 -15.00 2.51 -8.18
C LYS A 30 -15.21 3.57 -7.11
N GLN A 31 -14.83 3.31 -5.87
CA GLN A 31 -15.09 4.19 -4.74
C GLN A 31 -13.80 4.64 -4.05
N ASP A 32 -13.84 4.72 -2.71
CA ASP A 32 -12.72 5.08 -1.84
C ASP A 32 -11.56 4.10 -2.03
N CYS A 33 -10.34 4.62 -2.04
CA CYS A 33 -9.12 3.81 -2.02
C CYS A 33 -8.40 4.04 -0.69
N TYR A 34 -8.33 3.00 0.14
CA TYR A 34 -7.47 3.01 1.31
C TYR A 34 -6.07 2.58 0.89
N ILE A 35 -5.09 3.42 1.23
CA ILE A 35 -3.68 3.17 0.96
C ILE A 35 -3.00 2.82 2.28
N TYR A 36 -2.50 1.61 2.40
CA TYR A 36 -1.79 1.11 3.57
C TYR A 36 -0.32 1.00 3.28
N ALA A 37 0.52 1.53 4.16
CA ALA A 37 1.96 1.48 3.96
C ALA A 37 2.75 1.66 5.25
N ILE A 38 4.03 1.33 5.16
CA ILE A 38 5.05 1.69 6.14
C ILE A 38 5.99 2.66 5.45
N ILE A 39 5.87 3.94 5.79
CA ILE A 39 6.67 5.03 5.20
C ILE A 39 7.93 5.22 6.05
N PRO A 40 9.14 5.24 5.47
CA PRO A 40 10.37 5.47 6.24
C PRO A 40 10.44 6.90 6.77
N GLU A 41 11.03 7.12 7.95
CA GLU A 41 11.02 8.45 8.59
C GLU A 41 11.69 9.57 7.80
N TRP A 42 12.60 9.21 6.90
CA TRP A 42 13.39 10.15 6.13
C TRP A 42 12.63 10.66 4.89
N ASP A 43 11.53 10.02 4.49
CA ASP A 43 10.71 10.44 3.34
C ASP A 43 9.80 11.62 3.70
N LYS A 44 10.43 12.75 3.98
CA LYS A 44 9.76 13.99 4.39
C LYS A 44 8.90 14.57 3.27
N GLU A 45 9.26 14.31 2.02
CA GLU A 45 8.53 14.79 0.86
C GLU A 45 7.14 14.16 0.82
N LEU A 46 7.06 12.83 0.90
CA LEU A 46 5.77 12.14 0.96
C LEU A 46 4.97 12.56 2.19
N PHE A 47 5.59 12.72 3.37
CA PHE A 47 4.85 13.21 4.54
C PHE A 47 4.30 14.63 4.35
N ASN A 48 5.01 15.50 3.65
CA ASN A 48 4.52 16.84 3.36
C ASN A 48 3.36 16.81 2.36
N GLU A 49 3.45 15.96 1.34
CA GLU A 49 2.35 15.73 0.37
C GLU A 49 1.11 15.19 1.06
N LEU A 50 1.27 14.19 1.93
CA LEU A 50 0.16 13.59 2.68
C LEU A 50 -0.40 14.51 3.77
N SER A 51 0.35 15.54 4.19
CA SER A 51 -0.08 16.57 5.12
C SER A 51 -0.78 15.99 6.36
N ASN A 52 -2.10 16.20 6.50
CA ASN A 52 -2.94 15.71 7.61
C ASN A 52 -3.75 14.45 7.28
N ASP A 53 -3.66 13.93 6.04
CA ASP A 53 -4.48 12.81 5.58
C ASP A 53 -3.88 11.45 5.97
N PHE A 54 -2.59 11.41 6.30
CA PHE A 54 -1.94 10.19 6.80
C PHE A 54 -2.28 9.92 8.26
N ILE A 55 -3.00 8.83 8.49
CA ILE A 55 -3.35 8.35 9.83
C ILE A 55 -2.24 7.41 10.31
N LEU A 56 -1.40 7.92 11.20
CA LEU A 56 -0.36 7.14 11.87
C LEU A 56 -0.96 6.15 12.87
N ILE A 57 -0.64 4.86 12.69
CA ILE A 57 -1.04 3.78 13.60
C ILE A 57 0.09 3.42 14.55
N ASN A 58 1.30 3.19 14.04
CA ASN A 58 2.42 2.74 14.87
C ASN A 58 3.78 3.16 14.32
N LYS A 59 4.80 3.16 15.18
CA LYS A 59 6.20 3.36 14.84
C LYS A 59 6.95 2.05 15.04
N ILE A 60 7.50 1.50 13.96
CA ILE A 60 8.15 0.19 13.94
C ILE A 60 9.54 0.28 13.30
N PRO A 61 10.45 -0.67 13.54
CA PRO A 61 11.67 -0.77 12.74
C PRO A 61 11.32 -0.93 11.27
N PHE A 62 11.94 -0.13 10.40
CA PHE A 62 11.62 -0.15 8.98
C PHE A 62 11.94 -1.52 8.37
N PRO A 63 11.00 -2.17 7.67
CA PRO A 63 11.13 -3.58 7.31
C PRO A 63 12.06 -3.83 6.12
N LEU A 64 12.25 -2.84 5.25
CA LEU A 64 13.11 -2.99 4.08
C LEU A 64 14.57 -2.96 4.48
N LYS A 65 15.13 -4.15 4.76
CA LYS A 65 16.52 -4.35 5.21
C LYS A 65 17.57 -3.85 4.22
N ARG A 66 17.21 -3.66 2.95
CA ARG A 66 18.08 -3.17 1.87
C ARG A 66 18.25 -1.65 1.90
N ILE A 67 17.37 -0.94 2.60
CA ILE A 67 17.42 0.51 2.74
C ILE A 67 18.24 0.83 3.99
N PHE A 68 19.36 1.54 3.79
CA PHE A 68 20.26 1.97 4.84
C PHE A 68 20.22 3.50 4.96
N PRO A 69 20.17 4.08 6.17
CA PRO A 69 20.27 3.44 7.49
C PRO A 69 18.99 2.70 7.92
N ARG A 70 19.12 1.75 8.86
CA ARG A 70 17.96 1.10 9.52
C ARG A 70 17.20 2.15 10.33
N THR A 71 16.17 2.72 9.74
CA THR A 71 15.38 3.81 10.33
C THR A 71 14.08 3.33 10.96
N ILE A 72 13.35 4.25 11.57
CA ILE A 72 11.97 4.03 11.97
C ILE A 72 11.09 4.07 10.70
N GLY A 73 10.11 3.18 10.65
CA GLY A 73 8.99 3.18 9.71
C GLY A 73 7.72 3.60 10.43
N PHE A 74 6.94 4.44 9.77
CA PHE A 74 5.63 4.88 10.20
C PHE A 74 4.57 4.02 9.51
N LEU A 75 4.01 3.07 10.27
CA LEU A 75 2.88 2.28 9.84
C LEU A 75 1.62 3.14 9.92
N GLY A 76 0.91 3.27 8.82
CA GLY A 76 -0.34 4.00 8.79
C GLY A 76 -1.09 3.79 7.50
N PHE A 77 -2.08 4.65 7.28
CA PHE A 77 -2.89 4.60 6.07
C PHE A 77 -3.43 5.97 5.69
N VAL A 78 -3.85 6.08 4.44
CA VAL A 78 -4.57 7.24 3.89
C VAL A 78 -5.92 6.75 3.40
N LYS A 79 -6.98 7.49 3.72
CA LYS A 79 -8.29 7.29 3.10
C LYS A 79 -8.40 8.21 1.87
N ASP A 80 -7.98 7.71 0.73
CA ASP A 80 -7.90 8.48 -0.51
C ASP A 80 -9.17 8.33 -1.36
N ARG A 81 -10.14 9.22 -1.14
CA ARG A 81 -11.44 9.19 -1.84
C ARG A 81 -11.34 9.73 -3.27
N THR A 82 -10.40 10.63 -3.51
CA THR A 82 -10.18 11.26 -4.82
C THR A 82 -9.12 10.53 -5.64
N LYS A 83 -8.44 9.53 -5.05
CA LYS A 83 -7.30 8.82 -5.64
C LYS A 83 -6.18 9.79 -6.05
N GLN A 84 -5.97 10.83 -5.26
CA GLN A 84 -4.96 11.86 -5.53
C GLN A 84 -3.55 11.44 -5.07
N TYR A 85 -3.44 10.43 -4.22
CA TYR A 85 -2.17 9.97 -3.65
C TYR A 85 -1.70 8.63 -4.23
N ILE A 86 -2.56 7.89 -4.93
CA ILE A 86 -2.22 6.54 -5.42
C ILE A 86 -0.97 6.54 -6.32
N TYR A 87 -0.78 7.58 -7.12
CA TYR A 87 0.38 7.69 -8.01
C TYR A 87 1.66 8.04 -7.24
N GLU A 88 1.59 8.96 -6.28
CA GLU A 88 2.73 9.31 -5.42
C GLU A 88 3.25 8.10 -4.60
N PHE A 89 2.34 7.26 -4.13
CA PHE A 89 2.69 6.00 -3.48
C PHE A 89 3.28 4.98 -4.47
N TYR A 90 2.76 4.93 -5.69
CA TYR A 90 3.29 4.06 -6.74
C TYR A 90 4.73 4.42 -7.10
N LEU A 91 5.04 5.70 -7.30
CA LEU A 91 6.41 6.19 -7.60
C LEU A 91 7.42 5.78 -6.52
N ARG A 92 6.95 5.63 -5.28
CA ARG A 92 7.76 5.26 -4.10
C ARG A 92 7.57 3.78 -3.69
N SER A 93 6.93 2.97 -4.52
CA SER A 93 6.64 1.55 -4.22
C SER A 93 7.89 0.72 -3.90
N SER A 94 9.04 1.09 -4.47
CA SER A 94 10.33 0.44 -4.22
C SER A 94 11.02 0.89 -2.93
N THR A 95 10.64 2.06 -2.39
CA THR A 95 11.24 2.68 -1.21
C THR A 95 10.36 2.64 0.03
N ILE A 96 9.08 2.30 -0.12
CA ILE A 96 8.09 2.15 0.94
C ILE A 96 7.88 0.67 1.29
N GLY A 97 7.71 0.36 2.57
CA GLY A 97 7.43 -1.00 3.02
C GLY A 97 5.95 -1.34 2.94
N PHE A 98 5.61 -2.53 2.43
CA PHE A 98 4.27 -3.12 2.51
C PHE A 98 3.15 -2.23 1.95
N LEU A 99 3.33 -1.72 0.73
CA LEU A 99 2.31 -0.92 0.05
C LEU A 99 1.14 -1.82 -0.40
N VAL A 100 -0.07 -1.48 0.05
CA VAL A 100 -1.33 -2.16 -0.28
C VAL A 100 -2.42 -1.15 -0.56
N PHE A 101 -3.17 -1.33 -1.64
CA PHE A 101 -4.42 -0.61 -1.88
C PHE A 101 -5.63 -1.52 -1.64
N SER A 102 -6.74 -0.95 -1.15
CA SER A 102 -7.98 -1.68 -0.89
C SER A 102 -9.19 -0.72 -0.87
N GLU A 103 -10.36 -1.16 -1.32
CA GLU A 103 -11.62 -0.41 -1.11
C GLU A 103 -12.18 -0.58 0.31
N PHE A 104 -11.68 -1.57 1.05
CA PHE A 104 -12.12 -1.90 2.40
C PHE A 104 -11.22 -1.26 3.46
N ASP A 105 -11.86 -0.72 4.49
CA ASP A 105 -11.17 -0.21 5.67
C ASP A 105 -10.72 -1.35 6.59
N VAL A 106 -9.41 -1.58 6.67
CA VAL A 106 -8.78 -2.56 7.56
C VAL A 106 -8.03 -1.92 8.74
N SER A 107 -8.23 -0.62 8.97
CA SER A 107 -7.48 0.14 9.99
C SER A 107 -7.53 -0.49 11.38
N GLN A 108 -8.68 -1.08 11.76
CA GLN A 108 -8.86 -1.77 13.04
C GLN A 108 -7.91 -2.95 13.23
N HIS A 109 -7.54 -3.64 12.15
CA HIS A 109 -6.63 -4.79 12.19
C HIS A 109 -5.16 -4.37 12.31
N LEU A 110 -4.81 -3.16 11.86
CA LEU A 110 -3.43 -2.66 11.89
C LEU A 110 -2.94 -2.37 13.31
N ASN A 111 -3.83 -2.05 14.25
CA ASN A 111 -3.47 -1.81 15.66
C ASN A 111 -2.84 -3.04 16.32
N ASN A 112 -3.10 -4.24 15.79
CA ASN A 112 -2.54 -5.49 16.30
C ASN A 112 -1.15 -5.81 15.74
N ILE A 113 -0.67 -5.04 14.75
CA ILE A 113 0.69 -5.18 14.21
C ILE A 113 1.70 -4.76 15.27
N ASN A 114 2.63 -5.67 15.57
CA ASN A 114 3.74 -5.42 16.47
C ASN A 114 5.09 -5.67 15.78
N LYS A 115 6.19 -5.35 16.47
CA LYS A 115 7.57 -5.49 15.94
C LYS A 115 7.93 -6.91 15.47
N LYS A 116 7.21 -7.95 15.89
CA LYS A 116 7.45 -9.35 15.51
C LYS A 116 6.60 -9.81 14.33
N ASN A 117 5.50 -9.13 14.03
CA ASN A 117 4.56 -9.50 12.97
C ASN A 117 4.14 -8.27 12.17
N ILE A 118 5.07 -7.77 11.35
CA ILE A 118 4.93 -6.52 10.55
C ILE A 118 4.22 -6.77 9.20
N ASP A 119 3.95 -8.03 8.86
CA ASP A 119 3.47 -8.41 7.53
C ASP A 119 2.01 -8.01 7.31
N ILE A 120 1.82 -6.84 6.68
CA ILE A 120 0.50 -6.28 6.41
C ILE A 120 -0.27 -7.16 5.41
N TYR A 121 0.41 -7.78 4.43
CA TYR A 121 -0.23 -8.61 3.41
C TYR A 121 -1.04 -9.75 4.05
N LYS A 122 -0.50 -10.38 5.10
CA LYS A 122 -1.19 -11.43 5.85
C LYS A 122 -2.51 -11.01 6.46
N ILE A 123 -2.68 -9.73 6.80
CA ILE A 123 -3.96 -9.22 7.30
C ILE A 123 -5.01 -9.33 6.21
N PHE A 124 -4.68 -8.92 4.99
CA PHE A 124 -5.60 -9.00 3.87
C PHE A 124 -5.90 -10.46 3.48
N GLU A 125 -4.87 -11.29 3.41
CA GLU A 125 -5.02 -12.71 3.09
C GLU A 125 -5.87 -13.47 4.11
N SER A 126 -5.56 -13.32 5.41
CA SER A 126 -6.25 -14.06 6.48
C SER A 126 -7.72 -13.66 6.63
N ASN A 127 -8.05 -12.40 6.32
CA ASN A 127 -9.41 -11.89 6.38
C ASN A 127 -10.13 -11.97 5.02
N LYS A 128 -9.48 -12.51 3.98
CA LYS A 128 -10.04 -12.61 2.61
C LYS A 128 -10.52 -11.27 2.07
N ILE A 129 -9.71 -10.23 2.27
CA ILE A 129 -10.04 -8.87 1.87
C ILE A 129 -9.43 -8.61 0.50
N PRO A 130 -10.24 -8.24 -0.52
CA PRO A 130 -9.72 -7.87 -1.83
C PRO A 130 -8.74 -6.69 -1.73
N HIS A 131 -7.60 -6.81 -2.40
CA HIS A 131 -6.54 -5.82 -2.30
C HIS A 131 -5.63 -5.85 -3.53
N ILE A 132 -4.90 -4.75 -3.74
CA ILE A 132 -3.87 -4.62 -4.77
C ILE A 132 -2.52 -4.48 -4.07
N THR A 133 -1.53 -5.24 -4.54
CA THR A 133 -0.13 -5.09 -4.15
C THR A 133 0.73 -4.86 -5.38
N PHE A 134 1.98 -4.47 -5.13
CA PHE A 134 2.94 -4.15 -6.17
C PHE A 134 4.00 -5.23 -6.26
N GLY A 135 4.41 -5.56 -7.48
CA GLY A 135 5.56 -6.40 -7.73
C GLY A 135 6.84 -5.81 -7.14
N PRO A 136 7.90 -6.61 -6.93
CA PRO A 136 9.14 -6.15 -6.29
C PRO A 136 9.84 -4.97 -6.99
N ASP A 137 9.59 -4.80 -8.28
CA ASP A 137 10.11 -3.75 -9.16
C ASP A 137 9.10 -2.64 -9.44
N GLY A 138 7.88 -2.73 -8.88
CA GLY A 138 6.78 -1.80 -9.16
C GLY A 138 6.18 -1.94 -10.55
N GLN A 139 6.65 -2.84 -11.41
CA GLN A 139 6.16 -2.97 -12.80
C GLN A 139 4.86 -3.78 -12.90
N TRP A 140 4.48 -4.47 -11.82
CA TRP A 140 3.30 -5.33 -11.80
C TRP A 140 2.33 -4.91 -10.70
N LEU A 141 1.05 -4.82 -11.03
CA LEU A 141 -0.03 -4.81 -10.04
C LEU A 141 -0.55 -6.22 -9.86
N HIS A 142 -0.50 -6.72 -8.63
CA HIS A 142 -1.15 -7.97 -8.26
C HIS A 142 -2.50 -7.66 -7.62
N ILE A 143 -3.59 -8.00 -8.31
CA ILE A 143 -4.96 -7.80 -7.87
C ILE A 143 -5.45 -9.13 -7.29
N VAL A 144 -5.80 -9.11 -6.00
CA VAL A 144 -6.27 -10.29 -5.27
C VAL A 144 -7.74 -10.10 -4.93
N GLU A 145 -8.57 -11.04 -5.36
CA GLU A 145 -10.03 -11.09 -5.13
C GLU A 145 -10.42 -12.42 -4.46
N TYR A 146 -11.50 -12.43 -3.68
CA TYR A 146 -11.96 -13.58 -2.88
C TYR A 146 -13.41 -13.99 -3.14
#